data_AF-A0A0G1AHN5-F1
#
_entry.id   AF-A0A0G1AHN5-F1
#
_cell.length_a   1.000
_cell.length_b   1.000
_cell.length_c   1.000
_cell.angle_alpha   90.00
_cell.angle_beta   90.00
_cell.angle_gamma   90.00
#
_symmetry.space_group_name_H-M   'P 1'
#
loop_
_entity.id
_entity.type
_entity.pdbx_description
1 polymer ?
#
loop_
_entity_poly.entity_id
_entity_poly.type
_entity_poly.pdbx_seq_one_letter_code
_entity_poly.pdbx_strand_id
1 'polypeptide(L)'
;MQLDEIVTPIVGLVAIGGGLFFLWEWRKKELECKITDLNQHKKTRDRIKELAMSKFTFLTFIGILAIAFSVNIIEFACSIGIPQAFTKILELNRLPLGPSLGLIGIYILFYMIDDFIVFGIALYGADKLALTTKYSKLSNLIGGIVMILLGLLLIFHPSFLYF
;
A
#
# COMPACT_ATOMS: atom_id res chain seq x y z
N MET A 1 22.35 1.15 -3.29
CA MET A 1 23.22 0.76 -2.16
C MET A 1 23.12 1.73 -1.00
N GLN A 2 23.53 3.01 -1.09
CA GLN A 2 23.36 3.95 0.05
C GLN A 2 21.90 4.37 0.31
N LEU A 3 21.05 4.38 -0.71
CA LEU A 3 19.64 4.76 -0.56
C LEU A 3 18.83 3.67 0.17
N ASP A 4 19.15 2.40 -0.07
CA ASP A 4 18.48 1.25 0.54
C ASP A 4 18.75 1.16 2.05
N GLU A 5 19.92 1.58 2.51
CA GLU A 5 20.32 1.56 3.93
C GLU A 5 19.51 2.54 4.80
N ILE A 6 18.99 3.61 4.21
CA ILE A 6 18.19 4.63 4.91
C ILE A 6 16.69 4.39 4.69
N VAL A 7 16.29 4.03 3.47
CA VAL A 7 14.88 3.85 3.11
C VAL A 7 14.30 2.59 3.75
N THR A 8 15.01 1.47 3.73
CA THR A 8 14.53 0.19 4.27
C THR A 8 14.20 0.26 5.78
N PRO A 9 15.04 0.84 6.67
CA PRO A 9 14.68 0.96 8.08
C PRO A 9 13.55 1.96 8.33
N ILE A 10 13.42 3.01 7.51
CA ILE A 10 12.29 3.95 7.61
C ILE A 10 10.98 3.25 7.25
N VAL A 11 10.95 2.51 6.13
CA VAL A 11 9.78 1.72 5.73
C VAL A 11 9.47 0.65 6.77
N GLY A 12 10.48 -0.04 7.31
CA GLY A 12 10.33 -0.99 8.40
C GLY A 12 9.72 -0.37 9.67
N LEU A 13 10.18 0.82 10.06
CA LEU A 13 9.62 1.57 11.19
C LEU A 13 8.17 1.98 10.96
N VAL A 14 7.83 2.46 9.76
CA VAL A 14 6.46 2.80 9.39
C VAL A 14 5.57 1.55 9.38
N ALA A 15 6.07 0.42 8.87
CA ALA A 15 5.34 -0.86 8.87
C ALA A 15 5.10 -1.38 10.30
N ILE A 16 6.08 -1.30 11.20
CA ILE A 16 5.90 -1.64 12.62
C ILE A 16 4.88 -0.69 13.27
N GLY A 17 4.99 0.62 13.01
CA GLY A 17 4.04 1.61 13.52
C GLY A 17 2.61 1.33 13.08
N GLY A 18 2.41 1.08 11.78
CA GLY A 18 1.13 0.70 11.20
C GLY A 18 0.60 -0.64 11.71
N GLY A 19 1.47 -1.64 11.86
CA GLY A 19 1.10 -2.96 12.40
C GLY A 19 0.70 -2.90 13.87
N LEU A 20 1.41 -2.14 14.70
CA LEU A 20 1.05 -1.87 16.10
C LEU A 20 -0.27 -1.11 16.20
N PHE A 21 -0.51 -0.15 15.31
CA PHE A 21 -1.79 0.57 15.23
C PHE A 21 -2.94 -0.40 14.91
N PHE A 22 -2.79 -1.27 13.91
CA PHE A 22 -3.81 -2.27 13.58
C PHE A 22 -4.09 -3.27 14.71
N LEU A 23 -3.06 -3.71 15.43
CA LEU A 23 -3.22 -4.58 16.61
C LEU A 23 -3.87 -3.86 17.79
N TRP A 24 -3.57 -2.58 17.99
CA TRP A 24 -4.23 -1.74 19.00
C TRP A 24 -5.71 -1.53 18.68
N GLU A 25 -6.02 -1.22 17.42
CA GLU A 25 -7.38 -1.09 16.89
C GLU A 25 -8.16 -2.41 17.07
N TRP A 26 -7.54 -3.55 16.80
CA TRP A 26 -8.15 -4.87 17.03
C TRP A 26 -8.47 -5.16 18.50
N ARG A 27 -7.58 -4.73 19.41
CA ARG A 27 -7.70 -4.96 20.86
C ARG A 27 -8.75 -4.06 21.51
N LYS A 28 -8.98 -2.86 20.97
CA LYS A 28 -10.14 -2.07 21.36
C LYS A 28 -11.41 -2.85 21.00
N LYS A 29 -12.20 -3.21 22.02
CA LYS A 29 -13.46 -3.95 21.85
C LYS A 29 -14.52 -3.19 21.03
N GLU A 30 -14.26 -1.94 20.66
CA GLU A 30 -15.12 -1.04 19.89
C GLU A 30 -14.88 -1.07 18.37
N LEU A 31 -14.47 -2.21 17.79
CA LEU A 31 -14.73 -2.47 16.36
C LEU A 31 -16.21 -2.79 16.09
N GLU A 32 -17.03 -2.86 17.15
CA GLU A 32 -18.42 -2.42 17.01
C GLU A 32 -18.38 -0.92 16.84
N CYS A 33 -18.59 -0.49 15.59
CA CYS A 33 -18.94 0.87 15.30
C CYS A 33 -19.96 1.31 16.36
N LYS A 34 -19.61 2.29 17.20
CA LYS A 34 -20.54 3.04 18.05
C LYS A 34 -21.40 3.94 17.17
N ILE A 35 -21.90 3.38 16.07
CA ILE A 35 -22.79 3.92 15.07
C ILE A 35 -23.64 2.73 14.60
N THR A 36 -24.42 2.19 15.53
CA THR A 36 -25.52 1.26 15.26
C THR A 36 -26.66 1.90 14.46
N ASP A 37 -26.53 3.18 14.09
CA ASP A 37 -27.54 3.90 13.31
C ASP A 37 -27.12 3.97 11.84
N LEU A 38 -27.72 3.10 11.03
CA LEU A 38 -27.66 3.11 9.55
C LEU A 38 -27.91 4.53 8.97
N ASN A 39 -28.64 5.40 9.67
CA ASN A 39 -28.89 6.78 9.23
C ASN A 39 -27.65 7.68 9.34
N GLN A 40 -26.78 7.48 10.33
CA GLN A 40 -25.54 8.25 10.49
C GLN A 40 -24.50 7.85 9.43
N HIS A 41 -24.38 6.55 9.11
CA HIS A 41 -23.54 6.07 8.01
C HIS A 41 -24.00 6.60 6.65
N LYS A 42 -25.32 6.58 6.39
CA LYS A 42 -25.89 7.23 5.19
C LYS A 42 -25.56 8.71 5.16
N LYS A 43 -25.78 9.44 6.25
CA LYS A 43 -25.51 10.89 6.32
C LYS A 43 -24.03 11.25 6.04
N THR A 44 -23.08 10.45 6.54
CA THR A 44 -21.65 10.65 6.26
C THR A 44 -21.31 10.29 4.81
N ARG A 45 -21.83 9.17 4.28
CA ARG A 45 -21.64 8.78 2.87
C ARG A 45 -22.27 9.81 1.93
N ASP A 46 -23.43 10.34 2.28
CA ASP A 46 -24.15 11.35 1.50
C ASP A 46 -23.42 12.69 1.54
N ARG A 47 -22.83 13.09 2.68
CA ARG A 47 -21.93 14.25 2.74
C ARG A 47 -20.68 14.06 1.89
N ILE A 48 -20.06 12.88 1.90
CA ILE A 48 -18.90 12.56 1.05
C ILE A 48 -19.29 12.58 -0.42
N LYS A 49 -20.47 12.04 -0.78
CA LYS A 49 -21.02 12.11 -2.13
C LYS A 49 -21.35 13.54 -2.53
N GLU A 50 -21.90 14.34 -1.64
CA GLU A 50 -22.20 15.76 -1.88
C GLU A 50 -20.91 16.56 -2.07
N LEU A 51 -19.85 16.27 -1.30
CA LEU A 51 -18.51 16.83 -1.50
C LEU A 51 -17.85 16.37 -2.81
N ALA A 52 -18.08 15.12 -3.22
CA ALA A 52 -17.57 14.56 -4.48
C ALA A 52 -18.36 15.01 -5.72
N MET A 53 -19.65 15.30 -5.56
CA MET A 53 -20.55 15.82 -6.60
C MET A 53 -20.58 17.35 -6.63
N SER A 54 -20.16 18.00 -5.55
CA SER A 54 -19.89 19.44 -5.49
C SER A 54 -18.77 19.81 -6.45
N LYS A 55 -18.75 21.07 -6.89
CA LYS A 55 -17.69 21.58 -7.77
C LYS A 55 -16.33 21.30 -7.14
N PHE A 56 -15.42 20.72 -7.93
CA PHE A 56 -14.00 20.51 -7.59
C PHE A 56 -13.45 21.77 -6.94
N THR A 57 -13.41 21.77 -5.61
CA THR A 57 -12.88 22.88 -4.84
C THR A 57 -11.37 22.75 -4.82
N PHE A 58 -10.65 23.86 -4.82
CA PHE A 58 -9.18 23.88 -4.75
C PHE A 58 -8.63 23.01 -3.61
N LEU A 59 -9.36 22.93 -2.50
CA LEU A 59 -9.05 22.07 -1.35
C LEU A 59 -9.11 20.57 -1.68
N THR A 60 -10.10 20.11 -2.44
CA THR A 60 -10.22 18.72 -2.89
C THR A 60 -9.09 18.36 -3.85
N PHE A 61 -8.71 19.28 -4.73
CA PHE A 61 -7.58 19.09 -5.65
C PHE A 61 -6.27 18.91 -4.89
N ILE A 62 -5.97 19.78 -3.92
CA ILE A 62 -4.77 19.65 -3.08
C ILE A 62 -4.79 18.35 -2.27
N GLY A 63 -5.94 17.97 -1.72
CA GLY A 63 -6.09 16.72 -0.97
C GLY A 63 -5.77 15.48 -1.82
N ILE A 64 -6.32 15.41 -3.03
CA ILE A 64 -6.04 14.32 -3.97
C ILE A 64 -4.55 14.31 -4.36
N LEU A 65 -3.98 15.48 -4.66
CA LEU A 65 -2.57 15.61 -5.03
C LEU A 65 -1.65 15.11 -3.90
N ALA A 66 -1.93 15.51 -2.65
CA ALA A 66 -1.15 15.13 -1.49
C ALA A 66 -1.20 13.61 -1.24
N ILE A 67 -2.39 12.99 -1.34
CA ILE A 67 -2.55 11.54 -1.17
C ILE A 67 -1.82 10.80 -2.29
N ALA A 68 -2.03 11.20 -3.55
CA ALA A 68 -1.40 10.57 -4.71
C ALA A 68 0.13 10.66 -4.65
N PHE A 69 0.67 11.82 -4.27
CA PHE A 69 2.12 12.00 -4.15
C PHE A 69 2.71 11.19 -3.00
N SER A 70 2.03 11.14 -1.85
CA SER A 70 2.49 10.37 -0.69
C SER A 70 2.56 8.87 -0.99
N VAL A 71 1.54 8.32 -1.67
CA VAL A 71 1.51 6.89 -2.04
C VAL A 71 2.60 6.58 -3.07
N ASN A 72 2.74 7.39 -4.13
CA ASN A 72 3.77 7.16 -5.14
C ASN A 72 5.19 7.21 -4.59
N ILE A 73 5.50 8.09 -3.63
CA ILE A 73 6.83 8.13 -3.02
C ILE A 73 7.15 6.81 -2.32
N ILE A 74 6.19 6.27 -1.57
CA ILE A 74 6.37 5.03 -0.80
C ILE A 74 6.49 3.83 -1.75
N GLU A 75 5.59 3.71 -2.73
CA GLU A 75 5.62 2.62 -3.72
C GLU A 75 6.90 2.67 -4.57
N PHE A 76 7.30 3.86 -5.03
CA PHE A 76 8.53 4.05 -5.78
C PHE A 76 9.76 3.61 -4.98
N ALA A 77 9.82 3.96 -3.70
CA ALA A 77 10.92 3.59 -2.81
C ALA A 77 10.97 2.07 -2.53
N CYS A 78 9.80 1.42 -2.39
CA CYS A 78 9.71 -0.01 -2.15
C CYS A 78 9.97 -0.87 -3.41
N SER A 79 9.75 -0.33 -4.60
CA SER A 79 9.78 -1.10 -5.85
C SER A 79 10.93 -0.78 -6.79
N ILE A 80 11.64 0.34 -6.64
CA ILE A 80 12.78 0.69 -7.51
C ILE A 80 14.00 -0.23 -7.37
N GLY A 81 14.15 -0.87 -6.20
CA GLY A 81 15.31 -1.73 -5.91
C GLY A 81 15.40 -2.95 -6.83
N ILE A 82 14.27 -3.59 -7.15
CA ILE A 82 14.24 -4.83 -7.92
C ILE A 82 14.57 -4.60 -9.42
N PRO A 83 13.97 -3.61 -10.13
CA PRO A 83 14.37 -3.24 -11.50
C PRO A 83 15.84 -2.81 -11.60
N GLN A 84 16.35 -2.08 -10.60
CA GLN A 84 17.75 -1.63 -10.59
C GLN A 84 18.71 -2.82 -10.45
N ALA A 85 18.39 -3.79 -9.59
CA ALA A 85 19.14 -5.04 -9.48
C ALA A 85 19.07 -5.86 -10.78
N PHE A 86 17.87 -5.96 -11.38
CA PHE A 86 17.65 -6.71 -12.61
C PHE A 86 18.45 -6.13 -13.79
N THR A 87 18.39 -4.82 -14.00
CA THR A 87 19.16 -4.12 -15.05
C THR A 87 20.68 -4.31 -14.87
N LYS A 88 21.17 -4.27 -13.62
CA LYS A 88 22.58 -4.56 -13.32
C LYS A 88 23.00 -5.98 -13.71
N ILE A 89 22.14 -6.98 -13.48
CA ILE A 89 22.40 -8.37 -13.87
C ILE A 89 22.47 -8.51 -15.39
N LEU A 90 21.62 -7.79 -16.14
CA LEU A 90 21.64 -7.79 -17.59
C LEU A 90 22.93 -7.14 -18.16
N GLU A 91 23.39 -6.05 -17.55
CA GLU A 91 24.67 -5.40 -17.90
C GLU A 91 25.88 -6.31 -17.62
N LEU A 92 25.88 -7.01 -16.48
CA LEU A 92 26.93 -7.97 -16.12
C LEU A 92 27.05 -9.12 -17.13
N ASN A 93 25.92 -9.55 -17.71
CA ASN A 93 25.89 -10.58 -18.76
C ASN A 93 26.15 -10.01 -20.17
N ARG A 94 26.45 -8.72 -20.32
CA ARG A 94 26.71 -8.02 -21.60
C ARG A 94 25.64 -8.28 -22.68
N LEU A 95 24.36 -8.30 -22.29
CA LEU A 95 23.30 -8.47 -23.29
C LEU A 95 23.21 -7.24 -24.21
N PRO A 96 23.00 -7.43 -25.51
CA PRO A 96 22.75 -6.33 -26.43
C PRO A 96 21.45 -5.58 -26.07
N LEU A 97 21.37 -4.29 -26.40
CA LEU A 97 20.29 -3.38 -26.00
C LEU A 97 18.88 -3.89 -26.35
N GLY A 98 18.71 -4.58 -27.48
CA GLY A 98 17.41 -5.11 -27.92
C GLY A 98 16.75 -6.06 -26.93
N PRO A 99 17.33 -7.26 -26.66
CA PRO A 99 16.76 -8.21 -25.71
C PRO A 99 16.68 -7.66 -24.28
N SER A 100 17.59 -6.77 -23.88
CA SER A 100 17.55 -6.12 -22.56
C SER A 100 16.29 -5.27 -22.38
N LEU A 101 15.93 -4.47 -23.39
CA LEU A 101 14.70 -3.66 -23.36
C LEU A 101 13.43 -4.52 -23.34
N GLY A 102 13.42 -5.64 -24.06
CA GLY A 102 12.30 -6.58 -24.05
C GLY A 102 12.09 -7.24 -22.68
N LEU A 103 13.18 -7.67 -22.03
CA LEU A 103 13.14 -8.28 -20.70
C LEU A 103 12.69 -7.28 -19.62
N ILE A 104 13.20 -6.04 -19.67
CA ILE A 104 12.77 -4.96 -18.77
C ILE A 104 11.29 -4.64 -18.98
N GLY A 105 10.83 -4.57 -20.23
CA GLY A 105 9.42 -4.33 -20.55
C GLY A 105 8.49 -5.42 -20.02
N ILE A 106 8.88 -6.69 -20.17
CA ILE A 106 8.13 -7.84 -19.61
C ILE A 106 8.09 -7.75 -18.09
N TYR A 107 9.22 -7.45 -17.45
CA TYR A 107 9.29 -7.30 -16.01
C TYR A 107 8.32 -6.21 -15.49
N ILE A 108 8.34 -5.02 -16.12
CA ILE A 108 7.45 -3.91 -15.76
C ILE A 108 5.98 -4.28 -16.00
N LEU A 109 5.67 -5.02 -17.07
CA LEU A 109 4.31 -5.44 -17.36
C LEU A 109 3.74 -6.31 -16.24
N PHE A 110 4.49 -7.31 -15.77
CA PHE A 110 4.05 -8.16 -14.67
C PHE A 110 3.92 -7.39 -13.34
N TYR A 111 4.84 -6.47 -13.07
CA TYR A 111 4.79 -5.59 -11.90
C TYR A 111 3.59 -4.63 -11.92
N MET A 112 3.12 -4.21 -13.10
CA MET A 112 1.94 -3.34 -13.19
C MET A 112 0.62 -4.15 -13.06
N ILE A 113 0.66 -5.44 -13.42
CA ILE A 113 -0.53 -6.30 -13.38
C ILE A 113 -0.98 -6.55 -11.94
N ASP A 114 -0.08 -6.79 -10.98
CA ASP A 114 -0.49 -7.03 -9.60
C ASP A 114 -1.10 -5.77 -8.95
N ASP A 115 -0.55 -4.58 -9.23
CA ASP A 115 -1.15 -3.31 -8.82
C ASP A 115 -2.58 -3.17 -9.34
N PHE A 116 -2.80 -3.42 -10.65
CA PHE A 116 -4.15 -3.38 -11.23
C PHE A 116 -5.12 -4.37 -10.59
N ILE A 117 -4.65 -5.57 -10.22
CA ILE A 117 -5.47 -6.57 -9.53
C ILE A 117 -5.87 -6.07 -8.15
N VAL A 118 -4.93 -5.55 -7.36
CA VAL A 118 -5.19 -5.05 -6.01
C VAL A 118 -6.13 -3.84 -6.05
N PHE A 119 -5.88 -2.88 -6.94
CA PHE A 119 -6.78 -1.73 -7.14
C PHE A 119 -8.18 -2.16 -7.62
N GLY A 120 -8.26 -3.14 -8.53
CA GLY A 120 -9.53 -3.70 -8.99
C GLY A 120 -10.34 -4.33 -7.85
N ILE A 121 -9.70 -5.11 -6.99
CA ILE A 121 -10.32 -5.69 -5.80
C ILE A 121 -10.79 -4.60 -4.84
N ALA A 122 -10.00 -3.52 -4.66
CA ALA A 122 -10.39 -2.40 -3.80
C ALA A 122 -11.63 -1.66 -4.33
N LEU A 123 -11.68 -1.37 -5.64
CA LEU A 123 -12.84 -0.72 -6.28
C LEU A 123 -14.09 -1.60 -6.21
N TYR A 124 -13.96 -2.91 -6.45
CA TYR A 124 -15.07 -3.85 -6.34
C TYR A 124 -15.53 -4.03 -4.88
N GLY A 125 -14.57 -4.04 -3.95
CA GLY A 125 -14.81 -4.16 -2.51
C GLY A 125 -15.45 -2.93 -1.88
N ALA A 126 -15.28 -1.73 -2.46
CA ALA A 126 -15.74 -0.47 -1.89
C ALA A 126 -17.26 -0.43 -1.62
N ASP A 127 -18.09 -1.10 -2.43
CA ASP A 127 -19.54 -1.17 -2.18
C ASP A 127 -19.91 -2.23 -1.13
N LYS A 128 -19.09 -3.28 -0.98
CA LYS A 128 -19.33 -4.42 -0.06
C LYS A 128 -18.71 -4.22 1.32
N LEU A 129 -17.73 -3.33 1.46
CA LEU A 129 -16.98 -3.09 2.71
C LEU A 129 -17.87 -2.55 3.85
N ALA A 130 -18.97 -1.88 3.50
CA ALA A 130 -19.91 -1.30 4.47
C ALA A 130 -20.67 -2.34 5.32
N LEU A 131 -20.65 -3.62 4.96
CA LEU A 131 -21.49 -4.66 5.57
C LEU A 131 -20.73 -5.72 6.37
N THR A 132 -19.39 -5.63 6.49
CA THR A 132 -18.62 -6.68 7.19
C THR A 132 -17.64 -6.17 8.25
N THR A 133 -18.19 -5.91 9.43
CA THR A 133 -17.41 -5.60 10.64
C THR A 133 -16.56 -6.78 11.12
N LYS A 134 -17.03 -8.03 10.95
CA LYS A 134 -16.27 -9.23 11.33
C LYS A 134 -15.04 -9.46 10.45
N TYR A 135 -15.15 -9.30 9.13
CA TYR A 135 -14.00 -9.48 8.23
C TYR A 135 -12.98 -8.36 8.40
N SER A 136 -13.42 -7.12 8.65
CA SER A 136 -12.51 -6.00 8.93
C SER A 136 -11.70 -6.24 10.21
N LYS A 137 -12.31 -6.76 11.28
CA LYS A 137 -11.59 -7.12 12.52
C LYS A 137 -10.54 -8.21 12.29
N LEU A 138 -10.89 -9.26 11.54
CA LEU A 138 -9.95 -10.34 11.23
C LEU A 138 -8.81 -9.84 10.33
N SER A 139 -9.13 -9.00 9.35
CA SER A 139 -8.15 -8.40 8.43
C SER A 139 -7.17 -7.49 9.16
N ASN A 140 -7.62 -6.67 10.11
CA ASN A 140 -6.72 -5.84 10.95
C ASN A 140 -5.78 -6.70 11.81
N LEU A 141 -6.26 -7.82 12.36
CA LEU A 141 -5.40 -8.72 13.14
C LEU A 141 -4.33 -9.37 12.27
N ILE A 142 -4.74 -10.01 11.17
CA ILE A 142 -3.83 -10.73 10.28
C ILE A 142 -2.86 -9.74 9.62
N GLY A 143 -3.38 -8.64 9.08
CA GLY A 143 -2.59 -7.58 8.46
C GLY A 143 -1.62 -6.92 9.43
N GLY A 144 -2.03 -6.66 10.67
CA GLY A 144 -1.17 -6.11 11.71
C GLY A 144 -0.01 -7.04 12.09
N ILE A 145 -0.28 -8.34 12.26
CA ILE A 145 0.75 -9.34 12.55
C ILE A 145 1.75 -9.44 11.39
N VAL A 146 1.25 -9.53 10.16
CA VAL A 146 2.09 -9.62 8.95
C VAL A 146 2.94 -8.35 8.78
N MET A 147 2.36 -7.16 8.98
CA MET A 147 3.09 -5.88 8.92
C MET A 147 4.19 -5.77 9.97
N ILE A 148 3.94 -6.20 11.22
CA ILE A 148 4.98 -6.21 12.26
C ILE A 148 6.09 -7.20 11.90
N LEU A 149 5.75 -8.42 11.48
CA LEU A 149 6.74 -9.43 11.10
C LEU A 149 7.62 -8.94 9.94
N LEU A 150 7.01 -8.37 8.90
CA LEU A 150 7.74 -7.81 7.76
C LEU A 150 8.62 -6.62 8.19
N GLY A 151 8.09 -5.72 9.02
CA GLY A 151 8.85 -4.56 9.51
C GLY A 151 10.04 -4.96 10.39
N LEU A 152 9.88 -5.96 11.27
CA LEU A 152 10.99 -6.52 12.05
C LEU A 152 12.02 -7.20 11.14
N LEU A 153 11.58 -7.94 10.12
CA LEU A 153 12.47 -8.59 9.17
C LEU A 153 13.32 -7.55 8.43
N LEU A 154 12.72 -6.45 7.96
CA LEU A 154 13.42 -5.35 7.29
C LEU A 154 14.46 -4.65 8.19
N ILE A 155 14.20 -4.52 9.49
CA ILE A 155 15.11 -3.82 10.43
C ILE A 155 16.25 -4.72 10.91
N PHE A 156 15.95 -5.95 11.33
CA PHE A 156 16.93 -6.81 11.99
C PHE A 156 17.75 -7.65 11.01
N HIS A 157 17.12 -8.13 9.92
CA HIS A 157 17.77 -8.99 8.93
C HIS A 157 17.28 -8.69 7.51
N PRO A 158 17.57 -7.49 6.97
CA PRO A 158 17.25 -7.19 5.57
C PRO A 158 17.95 -8.19 4.62
N SER A 159 19.06 -8.81 5.06
CA SER A 159 19.81 -9.85 4.35
C SER A 159 19.09 -11.14 4.06
N PHE A 160 17.95 -11.39 4.70
CA PHE A 160 17.14 -12.55 4.37
C PHE A 160 16.24 -12.32 3.14
N LEU A 161 16.03 -11.06 2.75
CA LEU A 161 15.16 -10.65 1.64
C LEU A 161 15.94 -10.41 0.34
N TYR A 162 17.23 -10.10 0.43
CA TYR A 162 18.12 -10.03 -0.73
C TYR A 162 18.90 -11.34 -0.86
N PHE A 163 18.80 -12.00 -2.00
CA PHE A 163 19.63 -13.15 -2.37
C PHE A 163 20.78 -12.70 -3.28
#